data_AF-A0A953RAT2-F1
#
_entry.id   AF-A0A953RAT2-F1
#
_cell.length_a   1.000
_cell.length_b   1.000
_cell.length_c   1.000
_cell.angle_alpha   90.00
_cell.angle_beta   90.00
_cell.angle_gamma   90.00
#
_symmetry.space_group_name_H-M   'P 1'
#
loop_
_entity.id
_entity.type
_entity.pdbx_description
1 polymer ?
#
loop_
_entity_poly.entity_id
_entity_poly.type
_entity_poly.pdbx_seq_one_letter_code
_entity_poly.pdbx_strand_id
1 'polypeptide(L)'
;MSHTRALVESELRDWGQTLLQNLGHWLTIGSEEDLARKYEYLGKLRFEEDVPLHESVHGLCIIREKMLDFVEEHIFSKNTMELYAEEELDRRLGRFFDLLTIHLVRGYEQALRRALATPV
;
A
#
# COMPACT_ATOMS: atom_id res chain seq x y z
N MET A 1 1.29 -16.42 -35.78
CA MET A 1 1.71 -15.42 -34.76
C MET A 1 0.83 -15.45 -33.49
N SER A 2 0.17 -16.57 -33.19
CA SER A 2 -0.81 -16.69 -32.09
C SER A 2 -0.22 -17.28 -30.80
N HIS A 3 0.90 -18.00 -30.86
CA HIS A 3 1.52 -18.64 -29.68
C HIS A 3 2.30 -17.65 -28.80
N THR A 4 2.93 -16.63 -29.37
CA THR A 4 3.69 -15.61 -28.63
C THR A 4 2.79 -14.76 -27.74
N ARG A 5 1.55 -14.49 -28.18
CA ARG A 5 0.57 -13.70 -27.43
C ARG A 5 0.03 -14.47 -26.21
N ALA A 6 -0.26 -15.76 -26.36
CA ALA A 6 -0.75 -16.59 -25.27
C ALA A 6 0.29 -16.81 -24.16
N LEU A 7 1.59 -16.89 -24.51
CA LEU A 7 2.68 -16.98 -23.53
C LEU A 7 2.81 -15.70 -22.70
N VAL A 8 2.78 -14.54 -23.38
CA VAL A 8 2.83 -13.23 -22.71
C VAL A 8 1.60 -13.02 -21.80
N GLU A 9 0.40 -13.41 -22.26
CA GLU A 9 -0.82 -13.35 -21.43
C GLU A 9 -0.75 -14.28 -20.21
N SER A 10 -0.08 -15.44 -20.30
CA SER A 10 0.12 -16.34 -19.14
C SER A 10 1.17 -15.83 -18.16
N GLU A 11 2.30 -15.29 -18.65
CA GLU A 11 3.36 -14.74 -17.79
C GLU A 11 2.87 -13.50 -17.02
N LEU A 12 2.06 -12.66 -17.67
CA LEU A 12 1.43 -11.50 -17.03
C LEU A 12 0.40 -11.91 -15.97
N ARG A 13 -0.38 -12.96 -16.23
CA ARG A 13 -1.31 -13.54 -15.24
C ARG A 13 -0.57 -14.06 -14.01
N ASP A 14 0.52 -14.80 -14.21
CA ASP A 14 1.35 -15.30 -13.10
C ASP A 14 1.97 -14.16 -12.30
N TRP A 15 2.32 -13.05 -12.97
CA TRP A 15 2.86 -11.86 -12.31
C TRP A 15 1.81 -11.13 -11.47
N GLY A 16 0.59 -10.93 -11.99
CA GLY A 16 -0.54 -10.39 -11.24
C GLY A 16 -0.95 -11.28 -10.06
N GLN A 17 -0.95 -12.61 -10.26
CA GLN A 17 -1.19 -13.60 -9.21
C GLN A 17 -0.13 -13.51 -8.10
N THR A 18 1.15 -13.36 -8.49
CA THR A 18 2.28 -13.18 -7.56
C THR A 18 2.16 -11.87 -6.79
N LEU A 19 1.76 -10.77 -7.45
CA LEU A 19 1.51 -9.47 -6.79
C LEU A 19 0.38 -9.58 -5.76
N LEU A 20 -0.72 -10.26 -6.11
CA LEU A 20 -1.85 -10.54 -5.22
C LEU A 20 -1.47 -11.47 -4.05
N GLN A 21 -0.60 -12.44 -4.28
CA GLN A 21 -0.06 -13.31 -3.23
C GLN A 21 0.87 -12.53 -2.29
N ASN A 22 1.70 -11.64 -2.81
CA ASN A 22 2.60 -10.80 -2.00
C ASN A 22 1.81 -9.79 -1.16
N LEU A 23 0.78 -9.15 -1.73
CA LEU A 23 -0.15 -8.30 -0.99
C LEU A 23 -0.93 -9.09 0.07
N GLY A 24 -1.39 -10.30 -0.28
CA GLY A 24 -2.03 -11.21 0.68
C GLY A 24 -1.09 -11.61 1.82
N HIS A 25 0.19 -11.82 1.52
CA HIS A 25 1.23 -12.14 2.50
C HIS A 25 1.50 -10.95 3.44
N TRP A 26 1.51 -9.71 2.93
CA TRP A 26 1.69 -8.48 3.72
C TRP A 26 0.46 -8.07 4.55
N LEU A 27 -0.68 -8.73 4.31
CA LEU A 27 -1.90 -8.61 5.10
C LEU A 27 -2.11 -9.84 6.00
N THR A 28 -1.05 -10.61 6.27
CA THR A 28 -1.09 -11.67 7.30
C THR A 28 -0.74 -11.09 8.67
N ILE A 29 -1.30 -11.67 9.73
CA ILE A 29 -1.20 -11.16 11.12
C ILE A 29 0.26 -10.84 11.51
N GLY A 30 1.24 -11.69 11.17
CA GLY A 30 2.65 -11.43 11.49
C GLY A 30 3.27 -10.26 10.71
N SER A 31 2.86 -10.08 9.45
CA SER A 31 3.30 -8.94 8.63
C SER A 31 2.62 -7.63 9.02
N GLU A 32 1.38 -7.67 9.50
CA GLU A 32 0.64 -6.48 9.95
C GLU A 32 1.29 -5.84 11.17
N GLU A 33 1.77 -6.64 12.12
CA GLU A 33 2.47 -6.13 13.32
C GLU A 33 3.81 -5.47 12.97
N ASP A 34 4.56 -6.05 12.02
CA ASP A 34 5.79 -5.46 11.50
C ASP A 34 5.51 -4.15 10.74
N LEU A 35 4.47 -4.15 9.91
CA LEU A 35 3.99 -2.99 9.17
C LEU A 35 3.59 -1.87 10.15
N ALA A 36 2.86 -2.21 11.20
CA ALA A 36 2.43 -1.31 12.26
C ALA A 36 3.62 -0.63 12.93
N ARG A 37 4.60 -1.41 13.41
CA ARG A 37 5.83 -0.88 14.03
C ARG A 37 6.58 0.07 13.09
N LYS A 38 6.72 -0.33 11.82
CA LYS A 38 7.45 0.46 10.82
C LYS A 38 6.76 1.79 10.52
N TYR A 39 5.44 1.79 10.35
CA TYR A 39 4.71 3.02 10.02
C TYR A 39 4.47 3.91 11.23
N GLU A 40 4.34 3.35 12.44
CA GLU A 40 4.36 4.16 13.68
C GLU A 40 5.73 4.84 13.86
N TYR A 41 6.83 4.13 13.60
CA TYR A 41 8.16 4.73 13.62
C TYR A 41 8.31 5.85 12.56
N LEU A 42 7.82 5.63 11.35
CA LEU A 42 7.82 6.65 10.30
C LEU A 42 7.00 7.89 10.71
N GLY A 43 5.82 7.69 11.29
CA GLY A 43 4.97 8.78 11.76
C GLY A 43 5.65 9.61 12.84
N LYS A 44 6.33 8.95 13.78
CA LYS A 44 7.17 9.61 14.78
C LYS A 44 8.28 10.44 14.11
N LEU A 45 9.00 9.86 13.16
CA LEU A 45 10.10 10.54 12.47
C LEU A 45 9.61 11.79 11.72
N ARG A 46 8.47 11.72 11.02
CA ARG A 46 7.86 12.87 10.33
C ARG A 46 7.57 14.04 11.29
N PHE A 47 7.08 13.74 12.49
CA PHE A 47 6.88 14.77 13.52
C PHE A 47 8.22 15.38 13.98
N GLU A 48 9.24 14.55 14.23
CA GLU A 48 10.58 15.02 14.63
C GLU A 48 11.27 15.85 13.53
N GLU A 49 10.92 15.61 12.27
CA GLU A 49 11.37 16.37 11.09
C GLU A 49 10.54 17.64 10.82
N ASP A 50 9.57 17.98 11.68
CA ASP A 50 8.64 19.12 11.53
C ASP A 50 7.78 19.05 10.24
N VAL A 51 7.56 17.84 9.71
CA VAL A 51 6.70 17.61 8.53
C VAL A 51 5.25 17.57 9.00
N PRO A 52 4.34 18.38 8.43
CA PRO A 52 2.93 18.32 8.80
C PRO A 52 2.30 16.94 8.55
N LEU A 53 1.42 16.50 9.46
CA LEU A 53 0.72 15.21 9.33
C LEU A 53 -0.01 15.06 8.00
N HIS A 54 -0.69 16.11 7.54
CA HIS A 54 -1.46 16.07 6.29
C HIS A 54 -0.58 15.84 5.06
N GLU A 55 0.65 16.36 5.04
CA GLU A 55 1.61 16.10 3.96
C GLU A 55 2.08 14.64 3.96
N SER A 56 2.30 14.09 5.16
CA SER A 56 2.70 12.68 5.30
C SER A 56 1.60 11.73 4.84
N VAL A 57 0.32 12.02 5.17
CA VAL A 57 -0.84 11.27 4.67
C VAL A 57 -1.01 11.43 3.16
N HIS A 58 -0.88 12.66 2.64
CA HIS A 58 -0.96 12.93 1.21
C HIS A 58 0.13 12.18 0.42
N GLY A 59 1.34 12.04 0.98
CA GLY A 59 2.38 11.21 0.41
C GLY A 59 1.95 9.74 0.21
N LEU A 60 1.21 9.17 1.16
CA LEU A 60 0.65 7.82 1.01
C LEU A 60 -0.45 7.76 -0.05
N CYS A 61 -1.28 8.80 -0.17
CA CYS A 61 -2.29 8.89 -1.24
C CYS A 61 -1.64 8.88 -2.62
N ILE A 62 -0.58 9.67 -2.84
CA ILE A 62 0.16 9.70 -4.11
C ILE A 62 0.74 8.32 -4.42
N ILE A 63 1.36 7.66 -3.44
CA ILE A 63 1.96 6.33 -3.64
C ILE A 63 0.87 5.30 -3.99
N ARG A 64 -0.29 5.37 -3.33
CA ARG A 64 -1.46 4.53 -3.65
C ARG A 64 -1.90 4.72 -5.09
N GLU A 65 -2.09 5.96 -5.53
CA GLU A 65 -2.49 6.28 -6.90
C GLU A 65 -1.48 5.78 -7.92
N LYS A 66 -0.18 6.02 -7.70
CA LYS A 66 0.90 5.54 -8.59
C LYS A 66 0.93 4.01 -8.69
N MET A 67 0.59 3.32 -7.61
CA MET A 67 0.52 1.86 -7.60
C MET A 67 -0.69 1.34 -8.36
N LEU A 68 -1.84 2.03 -8.28
CA LEU A 68 -3.02 1.71 -9.06
C LEU A 68 -2.79 1.95 -10.56
N ASP A 69 -2.22 3.10 -10.93
CA ASP A 69 -1.84 3.42 -12.32
C ASP A 69 -0.96 2.30 -12.92
N PHE A 70 0.05 1.87 -12.17
CA PHE A 70 0.97 0.80 -12.60
C PHE A 70 0.26 -0.53 -12.83
N VAL A 71 -0.66 -0.88 -11.93
CA VAL A 71 -1.46 -2.09 -11.97
C VAL A 71 -2.42 -2.07 -13.18
N GLU A 72 -3.12 -0.96 -13.40
CA GLU A 72 -4.01 -0.76 -14.55
C GLU A 72 -3.26 -0.88 -15.89
N GLU A 73 -2.07 -0.28 -15.98
CA GLU A 73 -1.29 -0.25 -17.22
C GLU A 73 -0.66 -1.60 -17.60
N HIS A 74 -0.30 -2.44 -16.62
CA HIS A 74 0.55 -3.63 -16.86
C HIS A 74 -0.12 -4.98 -16.59
N ILE A 75 -1.24 -5.03 -15.86
CA ILE A 75 -1.81 -6.31 -15.36
C ILE A 75 -3.12 -6.69 -16.06
N PHE A 76 -3.89 -5.74 -16.61
CA PHE A 76 -5.23 -6.02 -17.12
C PHE A 76 -5.36 -5.82 -18.63
N SER A 77 -5.68 -6.89 -19.35
CA SER A 77 -6.18 -6.82 -20.73
C SER A 77 -7.71 -6.90 -20.69
N LYS A 78 -8.41 -6.42 -21.73
CA LYS A 78 -9.87 -6.25 -21.71
C LYS A 78 -10.64 -7.58 -21.80
N ASN A 79 -10.68 -8.38 -20.73
CA ASN A 79 -11.52 -9.59 -20.65
C ASN A 79 -12.25 -9.70 -19.30
N THR A 80 -13.47 -10.26 -19.27
CA THR A 80 -14.38 -10.20 -18.11
C THR A 80 -13.85 -10.87 -16.83
N MET A 81 -13.01 -11.90 -16.95
CA MET A 81 -12.38 -12.56 -15.80
C MET A 81 -11.24 -11.72 -15.19
N GLU A 82 -10.68 -10.79 -15.95
CA GLU A 82 -9.63 -9.86 -15.50
C GLU A 82 -10.22 -8.71 -14.68
N LEU A 83 -11.46 -8.29 -14.97
CA LEU A 83 -12.19 -7.27 -14.18
C LEU A 83 -12.43 -7.68 -12.72
N TYR A 84 -12.77 -8.94 -12.46
CA TYR A 84 -12.96 -9.42 -11.07
C TYR A 84 -11.64 -9.47 -10.28
N ALA A 85 -10.54 -9.81 -10.96
CA ALA A 85 -9.21 -9.81 -10.37
C ALA A 85 -8.71 -8.39 -10.09
N GLU A 86 -9.08 -7.43 -10.93
CA GLU A 86 -8.84 -5.99 -10.78
C GLU A 86 -9.54 -5.40 -9.55
N GLU A 87 -10.85 -5.64 -9.40
CA GLU A 87 -11.61 -5.16 -8.24
C GLU A 87 -11.07 -5.71 -6.91
N GLU A 88 -10.69 -6.99 -6.87
CA GLU A 88 -10.12 -7.60 -5.66
C GLU A 88 -8.71 -7.05 -5.35
N LEU A 89 -7.93 -6.71 -6.38
CA LEU A 89 -6.63 -6.07 -6.22
C LEU A 89 -6.77 -4.64 -5.67
N ASP A 90 -7.66 -3.83 -6.24
CA ASP A 90 -7.94 -2.48 -5.73
C ASP A 90 -8.43 -2.52 -4.27
N ARG A 91 -9.32 -3.45 -3.92
CA ARG A 91 -9.78 -3.63 -2.54
C ARG A 91 -8.65 -4.01 -1.58
N ARG A 92 -7.74 -4.90 -1.99
CA ARG A 92 -6.58 -5.30 -1.17
C ARG A 92 -5.58 -4.17 -1.01
N LEU A 93 -5.30 -3.44 -2.10
CA LEU A 93 -4.45 -2.25 -2.07
C LEU A 93 -5.05 -1.17 -1.18
N GLY A 94 -6.35 -0.90 -1.29
CA GLY A 94 -7.08 0.00 -0.40
C GLY A 94 -6.85 -0.33 1.08
N ARG A 95 -7.17 -1.57 1.48
CA ARG A 95 -6.95 -2.03 2.86
C ARG A 95 -5.50 -1.92 3.31
N PHE A 96 -4.55 -2.23 2.43
CA PHE A 96 -3.13 -2.10 2.73
C PHE A 96 -2.77 -0.65 3.05
N PHE A 97 -3.11 0.31 2.19
CA PHE A 97 -2.81 1.72 2.40
C PHE A 97 -3.58 2.33 3.59
N ASP A 98 -4.78 1.86 3.90
CA ASP A 98 -5.51 2.25 5.10
C ASP A 98 -4.75 1.85 6.38
N LEU A 99 -4.21 0.63 6.42
CA LEU A 99 -3.36 0.15 7.52
C LEU A 99 -2.09 0.99 7.66
N LEU A 100 -1.42 1.32 6.55
CA LEU A 100 -0.25 2.21 6.59
C LEU A 100 -0.60 3.55 7.20
N THR A 101 -1.72 4.12 6.77
CA THR A 101 -2.17 5.46 7.17
C THR A 101 -2.51 5.51 8.66
N ILE A 102 -3.25 4.54 9.19
CA ILE A 102 -3.63 4.54 10.60
C ILE A 102 -2.41 4.41 11.52
N HIS A 103 -1.43 3.58 11.14
CA HIS A 103 -0.20 3.42 11.93
C HIS A 103 0.74 4.63 11.81
N LEU A 104 0.83 5.24 10.63
CA LEU A 104 1.54 6.51 10.44
C LEU A 104 0.97 7.60 11.36
N VAL A 105 -0.34 7.81 11.31
CA VAL A 105 -1.04 8.83 12.14
C VAL A 105 -0.84 8.53 13.62
N ARG A 106 -0.98 7.28 14.04
CA ARG A 106 -0.74 6.87 15.44
C ARG A 106 0.66 7.23 15.93
N GLY A 107 1.69 6.92 15.14
CA GLY A 107 3.08 7.24 15.49
C GLY A 107 3.31 8.74 15.63
N TYR A 108 2.77 9.51 14.70
CA TYR A 108 2.85 10.97 14.69
C TYR A 108 2.19 11.58 15.93
N GLU A 109 0.93 11.20 16.20
CA GLU A 109 0.19 11.71 17.35
C GLU A 109 0.82 11.32 18.68
N GLN A 110 1.40 10.12 18.79
CA GLN A 110 2.14 9.72 19.99
C GLN A 110 3.35 10.62 20.24
N ALA A 111 4.10 10.96 19.19
CA ALA A 111 5.24 11.87 19.28
C ALA A 111 4.79 13.28 19.70
N LEU A 112 3.73 13.80 19.06
CA LEU A 112 3.11 15.07 19.41
C LEU A 112 2.66 15.11 20.88
N ARG A 113 1.93 14.09 21.36
CA ARG A 113 1.48 14.02 22.76
C ARG A 113 2.65 14.02 23.74
N ARG A 114 3.75 13.32 23.42
CA ARG A 114 4.95 13.30 24.27
C ARG A 114 5.65 14.67 24.31
N ALA A 115 5.73 15.36 23.19
CA ALA A 115 6.28 16.71 23.13
C ALA A 115 5.45 17.69 23.97
N LEU A 116 4.13 17.61 23.91
CA LEU A 116 3.22 18.45 24.71
C LEU A 116 3.24 18.10 26.22
N ALA A 117 3.48 16.83 26.56
CA ALA A 117 3.52 16.36 27.95
C ALA A 117 4.86 16.61 28.67
N THR A 118 5.88 17.09 27.95
CA THR A 118 7.18 17.45 28.52
C THR A 118 7.25 18.98 28.57
N PRO A 119 6.73 19.65 29.62
CA PRO A 119 6.82 21.10 29.71
C PRO A 119 8.30 21.48 29.89
N VAL A 120 8.76 22.39 29.02
CA VAL A 120 10.06 23.07 29.11
C VAL A 120 10.18 23.83 30.42
#